data_AF-A0AA45C5A8-F1
#
_entry.id   AF-A0AA45C5A8-F1
#
_cell.length_a   1.000
_cell.length_b   1.000
_cell.length_c   1.000
_cell.angle_alpha   90.00
_cell.angle_beta   90.00
_cell.angle_gamma   90.00
#
_symmetry.space_group_name_H-M   'P 1'
#
loop_
_entity.id
_entity.type
_entity.pdbx_description
1 polymer ?
#
loop_
_entity_poly.entity_id
_entity_poly.type
_entity_poly.pdbx_seq_one_letter_code
_entity_poly.pdbx_strand_id
1 'polypeptide(L)'
;MKNINHFIKQISKIDLFNSLNEEELKKIFSEDEFNKEEYKKDSIIRFRGSKLNDMLILFSGEIKTEMNDFNGKTIQIERIKAPAILASGFLFSPERKLPVNIISIKPTIILTINSDKLIKISTENKTFLENLLKNISKKIDFLSQKLWLSSLKTLREKIIFFLIQQMNEQNNDKFIQMNITVEELSKLFGVARPSLSRAFSELENEGIICKNGNRVNIIDKKSMKFNF
;
A
#
# COMPACT_ATOMS: atom_id res chain seq x y z
N MET A 1 -1.39 -3.64 -33.47
CA MET A 1 -1.46 -2.18 -33.16
C MET A 1 -2.63 -1.74 -32.27
N LYS A 2 -3.89 -2.22 -32.43
CA LYS A 2 -5.03 -1.77 -31.57
C LYS A 2 -4.92 -2.13 -30.06
N ASN A 3 -4.06 -3.06 -29.67
CA ASN A 3 -3.96 -3.54 -28.27
C ASN A 3 -2.95 -2.77 -27.40
N ILE A 4 -1.86 -2.25 -27.98
CA ILE A 4 -0.76 -1.66 -27.20
C ILE A 4 -1.13 -0.30 -26.60
N ASN A 5 -1.95 0.49 -27.28
CA ASN A 5 -2.39 1.80 -26.74
C ASN A 5 -3.35 1.62 -25.56
N HIS A 6 -4.22 0.60 -25.59
CA HIS A 6 -5.07 0.26 -24.44
C HIS A 6 -4.23 -0.24 -23.26
N PHE A 7 -3.24 -1.08 -23.55
CA PHE A 7 -2.27 -1.58 -22.57
C PHE A 7 -1.50 -0.43 -21.89
N ILE A 8 -0.90 0.47 -22.66
CA ILE A 8 -0.14 1.61 -22.13
C ILE A 8 -1.02 2.49 -21.26
N LYS A 9 -2.26 2.75 -21.69
CA LYS A 9 -3.23 3.55 -20.92
C LYS A 9 -3.62 2.90 -19.59
N GLN A 10 -3.57 1.58 -19.46
CA GLN A 10 -3.79 0.90 -18.18
C GLN A 10 -2.55 0.96 -17.30
N ILE A 11 -1.38 0.68 -17.87
CA ILE A 11 -0.10 0.69 -17.15
C ILE A 11 0.25 2.08 -16.62
N SER A 12 -0.02 3.14 -17.38
CA SER A 12 0.24 4.52 -16.97
C SER A 12 -0.56 4.97 -15.74
N LYS A 13 -1.57 4.20 -15.30
CA LYS A 13 -2.30 4.47 -14.04
C LYS A 13 -1.53 4.05 -12.79
N ILE A 14 -0.49 3.23 -12.94
CA ILE A 14 0.35 2.80 -11.83
C ILE A 14 1.37 3.91 -11.55
N ASP A 15 1.53 4.29 -10.29
CA ASP A 15 2.47 5.33 -9.84
C ASP A 15 3.90 5.20 -10.40
N LEU A 16 4.37 3.98 -10.62
CA LEU A 16 5.71 3.74 -11.18
C LEU A 16 5.85 4.24 -12.63
N PHE A 17 4.77 4.16 -13.39
CA PHE A 17 4.75 4.38 -14.84
C PHE A 17 4.05 5.68 -15.25
N ASN A 18 3.39 6.37 -14.31
CA ASN A 18 2.50 7.50 -14.61
C ASN A 18 3.20 8.75 -15.17
N SER A 19 4.50 8.91 -14.90
CA SER A 19 5.30 10.05 -15.36
C SER A 19 6.16 9.72 -16.58
N LEU A 20 6.01 8.51 -17.13
CA LEU A 20 6.65 8.12 -18.37
C LEU A 20 5.72 8.44 -19.53
N ASN A 21 6.30 8.96 -20.62
CA ASN A 21 5.55 9.21 -21.84
C ASN A 21 5.26 7.89 -22.59
N GLU A 22 4.38 7.97 -23.59
CA GLU A 22 3.94 6.79 -24.34
C GLU A 22 5.11 6.07 -25.05
N GLU A 23 6.11 6.80 -25.54
CA GLU A 23 7.28 6.20 -26.21
C GLU A 23 8.19 5.45 -25.22
N GLU A 24 8.41 6.02 -24.04
CA GLU A 24 9.15 5.37 -22.96
C GLU A 24 8.45 4.09 -22.51
N LEU A 25 7.12 4.13 -22.36
CA LEU A 25 6.34 2.95 -22.01
C LEU A 25 6.36 1.90 -23.12
N LYS A 26 6.33 2.29 -24.40
CA LYS A 26 6.52 1.36 -25.53
C LYS A 26 7.90 0.70 -25.53
N LYS A 27 8.95 1.43 -25.16
CA LYS A 27 10.30 0.87 -25.03
C LYS A 27 10.40 -0.13 -23.86
N ILE A 28 9.73 0.16 -22.74
CA ILE A 28 9.72 -0.74 -21.58
C ILE A 28 8.89 -2.00 -21.87
N PHE A 29 7.76 -1.85 -22.56
CA PHE A 29 6.78 -2.91 -22.80
C PHE A 29 6.65 -3.28 -24.29
N SER A 30 7.77 -3.40 -25.01
CA SER A 30 7.76 -4.09 -26.30
C SER A 30 7.42 -5.58 -26.10
N GLU A 31 6.91 -6.25 -27.14
CA GLU A 31 6.33 -7.61 -27.00
C GLU A 31 7.34 -8.67 -26.53
N ASP A 32 8.64 -8.49 -26.77
CA ASP A 32 9.70 -9.43 -26.37
C ASP A 32 10.16 -9.26 -24.91
N GLU A 33 9.57 -8.31 -24.21
CA GLU A 33 10.24 -7.58 -23.14
C GLU A 33 9.43 -7.63 -21.83
N PHE A 34 8.27 -8.30 -21.85
CA PHE A 34 7.50 -8.72 -20.68
C PHE A 34 6.79 -10.05 -20.95
N ASN A 35 6.63 -10.89 -19.92
CA ASN A 35 5.80 -12.09 -20.06
C ASN A 35 4.40 -11.82 -19.55
N LYS A 36 3.40 -12.38 -20.23
CA LYS A 36 2.00 -12.34 -19.83
C LYS A 36 1.59 -13.70 -19.29
N GLU A 37 1.14 -13.72 -18.04
CA GLU A 37 0.63 -14.92 -17.37
C GLU A 37 -0.87 -14.76 -17.09
N GLU A 38 -1.67 -15.72 -17.53
CA GLU A 38 -3.12 -15.72 -17.33
C GLU A 38 -3.55 -16.77 -16.31
N TYR A 39 -4.36 -16.35 -15.35
CA TYR A 39 -4.84 -17.18 -14.26
C TYR A 39 -6.37 -17.20 -14.23
N LYS A 40 -6.94 -18.39 -14.04
CA LYS A 40 -8.38 -18.53 -13.75
C LYS A 40 -8.65 -18.02 -12.33
N LYS A 41 -9.93 -17.83 -12.00
CA LYS A 41 -10.36 -17.55 -10.63
C LYS A 41 -9.87 -18.65 -9.66
N ASP A 42 -9.58 -18.28 -8.42
CA ASP A 42 -9.17 -19.17 -7.32
C ASP A 42 -7.86 -19.95 -7.60
N SER A 43 -7.04 -19.48 -8.54
CA SER A 43 -5.73 -20.05 -8.86
C SER A 43 -4.63 -19.45 -7.98
N ILE A 44 -3.70 -20.29 -7.53
CA ILE A 44 -2.48 -19.83 -6.86
C ILE A 44 -1.53 -19.29 -7.94
N ILE A 45 -1.23 -18.01 -7.85
CA ILE A 45 -0.33 -17.30 -8.76
C ILE A 45 1.13 -17.54 -8.34
N ARG A 46 1.42 -17.38 -7.05
CA ARG A 46 2.75 -17.66 -6.45
C ARG A 46 2.59 -18.11 -5.01
N PHE A 47 3.52 -18.92 -4.52
CA PHE A 47 3.59 -19.36 -3.14
C PHE A 47 4.50 -18.46 -2.30
N ARG A 48 4.26 -18.42 -1.00
CA ARG A 48 5.20 -17.89 -0.02
C ARG A 48 6.53 -18.65 -0.15
N GLY A 49 7.63 -17.91 -0.12
CA GLY A 49 8.98 -18.47 -0.28
C GLY A 49 9.40 -18.70 -1.72
N SER A 50 8.51 -18.53 -2.72
CA SER A 50 8.90 -18.55 -4.12
C SER A 50 9.93 -17.46 -4.40
N LYS A 51 10.95 -17.81 -5.19
CA LYS A 51 11.98 -16.87 -5.63
C LYS A 51 11.34 -15.80 -6.52
N LEU A 52 11.69 -14.54 -6.26
CA LEU A 52 11.19 -13.38 -6.95
C LEU A 52 12.33 -12.79 -7.80
N ASN A 53 12.41 -13.23 -9.06
CA ASN A 53 13.39 -12.70 -10.03
C ASN A 53 12.80 -11.57 -10.88
N ASP A 54 11.47 -11.52 -10.98
CA ASP A 54 10.77 -10.59 -11.85
C ASP A 54 9.81 -9.72 -11.03
N MET A 55 9.69 -8.45 -11.41
CA MET A 55 8.61 -7.60 -10.91
C MET A 55 7.29 -8.13 -11.43
N LEU A 56 6.33 -8.27 -10.52
CA LEU A 56 4.98 -8.73 -10.84
C LEU A 56 4.05 -7.53 -10.91
N ILE A 57 3.35 -7.39 -12.03
CA ILE A 57 2.35 -6.34 -12.25
C ILE A 57 0.99 -7.02 -12.42
N LEU A 58 0.07 -6.73 -11.51
CA LEU A 58 -1.32 -7.09 -11.66
C LEU A 58 -1.93 -6.16 -12.73
N PHE A 59 -2.10 -6.66 -13.95
CA PHE A 59 -2.58 -5.87 -15.08
C PHE A 59 -4.11 -5.87 -15.18
N SER A 60 -4.74 -7.02 -14.92
CA SER A 60 -6.20 -7.16 -14.88
C SER A 60 -6.61 -8.16 -13.81
N GLY A 61 -7.82 -7.99 -13.27
CA GLY A 61 -8.39 -8.86 -12.25
C GLY A 61 -8.24 -8.32 -10.82
N GLU A 62 -8.35 -9.25 -9.87
CA GLU A 62 -8.31 -8.97 -8.45
C GLU A 62 -7.67 -10.18 -7.75
N ILE A 63 -6.81 -9.92 -6.78
CA ILE A 63 -6.08 -10.95 -6.05
C ILE A 63 -6.23 -10.74 -4.54
N LYS A 64 -6.02 -11.81 -3.78
CA LYS A 64 -5.77 -11.77 -2.34
C LYS A 64 -4.37 -12.27 -2.03
N THR A 65 -3.78 -11.74 -0.97
CA THR A 65 -2.55 -12.26 -0.39
C THR A 65 -2.85 -12.93 0.94
N GLU A 66 -2.19 -14.05 1.20
CA GLU A 66 -2.45 -14.88 2.39
C GLU A 66 -1.14 -15.33 3.05
N MET A 67 -1.16 -15.45 4.37
CA MET A 67 -0.12 -16.12 5.16
C MET A 67 -0.76 -17.19 6.04
N ASN A 68 -0.08 -18.30 6.23
CA ASN A 68 -0.43 -19.24 7.28
C ASN A 68 0.22 -18.78 8.58
N ASP A 69 -0.55 -18.75 9.66
CA ASP A 69 -0.02 -18.57 11.00
C ASP A 69 0.67 -19.86 11.49
N PHE A 70 1.26 -19.80 12.69
CA PHE A 70 1.98 -20.94 13.29
C PHE A 70 1.09 -22.15 13.57
N ASN A 71 -0.24 -21.98 13.60
CA ASN A 71 -1.21 -23.03 13.83
C ASN A 71 -1.81 -23.57 12.51
N GLY A 72 -1.29 -23.14 11.37
CA GLY A 72 -1.77 -23.54 10.05
C GLY A 72 -3.06 -22.82 9.61
N LYS A 73 -3.55 -21.84 10.37
CA LYS A 73 -4.71 -21.05 9.97
C LYS A 73 -4.29 -20.01 8.94
N THR A 74 -5.01 -19.97 7.83
CA THR A 74 -4.80 -18.99 6.76
C THR A 74 -5.38 -17.64 7.17
N ILE A 75 -4.53 -16.61 7.12
CA ILE A 75 -4.87 -15.21 7.37
C ILE A 75 -4.76 -14.45 6.05
N GLN A 76 -5.86 -13.85 5.61
CA GLN A 76 -5.86 -12.93 4.47
C GLN A 76 -5.20 -11.62 4.88
N ILE A 77 -4.11 -11.25 4.20
CA ILE A 77 -3.35 -10.04 4.49
C ILE A 77 -3.96 -8.84 3.76
N GLU A 78 -4.24 -8.98 2.46
CA GLU A 78 -4.69 -7.88 1.63
C GLU A 78 -5.54 -8.37 0.45
N ARG A 79 -6.39 -7.48 -0.10
CA ARG A 79 -6.99 -7.63 -1.44
C ARG A 79 -6.51 -6.49 -2.32
N ILE A 80 -6.03 -6.85 -3.51
CA ILE A 80 -5.41 -5.90 -4.45
C ILE A 80 -6.16 -5.97 -5.77
N LYS A 81 -6.59 -4.82 -6.27
CA LYS A 81 -7.27 -4.68 -7.57
C LYS A 81 -6.30 -4.18 -8.61
N ALA A 82 -6.48 -4.62 -9.85
CA ALA A 82 -5.72 -4.11 -10.97
C ALA A 82 -6.06 -2.62 -11.30
N PRO A 83 -5.11 -1.84 -11.85
CA PRO A 83 -3.71 -2.19 -12.06
C PRO A 83 -2.85 -1.91 -10.82
N ALA A 84 -1.89 -2.80 -10.49
CA ALA A 84 -1.03 -2.62 -9.31
C ALA A 84 0.32 -3.33 -9.44
N ILE A 85 1.35 -2.83 -8.75
CA ILE A 85 2.63 -3.52 -8.59
C ILE A 85 2.62 -4.37 -7.33
N LEU A 86 2.97 -5.64 -7.49
CA LEU A 86 3.05 -6.59 -6.40
C LEU A 86 4.50 -6.77 -5.95
N ALA A 87 4.70 -6.98 -4.66
CA ALA A 87 5.97 -7.41 -4.08
C ALA A 87 7.23 -6.58 -4.44
N SER A 88 7.10 -5.33 -4.91
CA SER A 88 8.26 -4.50 -5.31
C SER A 88 9.32 -4.34 -4.22
N GLY A 89 8.91 -4.28 -2.95
CA GLY A 89 9.82 -4.17 -1.81
C GLY A 89 10.67 -5.43 -1.54
N PHE A 90 10.35 -6.57 -2.16
CA PHE A 90 11.06 -7.84 -1.97
C PHE A 90 11.95 -8.21 -3.18
N LEU A 91 11.76 -7.57 -4.33
CA LEU A 91 12.42 -7.92 -5.59
C LEU A 91 13.96 -7.86 -5.50
N PHE A 92 14.48 -6.81 -4.87
CA PHE A 92 15.92 -6.59 -4.69
C PHE A 92 16.40 -6.87 -3.26
N SER A 93 15.58 -7.53 -2.44
CA SER A 93 16.00 -7.95 -1.10
C SER A 93 17.07 -9.05 -1.18
N PRO A 94 17.93 -9.23 -0.15
CA PRO A 94 18.96 -10.27 -0.17
C PRO A 94 18.40 -11.69 -0.41
N GLU A 95 17.24 -12.01 0.16
CA GLU A 95 16.62 -13.32 0.01
C GLU A 95 15.80 -13.47 -1.28
N ARG A 96 15.29 -12.37 -1.85
CA ARG A 96 14.40 -12.35 -3.03
C ARG A 96 13.28 -13.38 -2.96
N LYS A 97 12.53 -13.40 -1.86
CA LYS A 97 11.41 -14.33 -1.65
C LYS A 97 10.10 -13.61 -1.34
N LEU A 98 9.00 -14.19 -1.81
CA LEU A 98 7.68 -13.70 -1.47
C LEU A 98 7.32 -14.02 -0.01
N PRO A 99 6.81 -13.05 0.76
CA PRO A 99 6.40 -13.28 2.15
C PRO A 99 5.00 -13.92 2.28
N VAL A 100 4.24 -13.97 1.17
CA VAL A 100 2.82 -14.32 1.12
C VAL A 100 2.53 -15.26 -0.05
N ASN A 101 1.45 -16.05 0.07
CA ASN A 101 0.79 -16.64 -1.09
C ASN A 101 0.01 -15.57 -1.84
N ILE A 102 -0.06 -15.69 -3.17
CA ILE A 102 -0.82 -14.79 -4.04
C ILE A 102 -1.87 -15.63 -4.77
N ILE A 103 -3.15 -15.29 -4.63
CA ILE A 103 -4.27 -16.07 -5.17
C ILE A 103 -5.22 -15.15 -5.93
N SER A 104 -5.68 -15.57 -7.11
CA SER A 104 -6.67 -14.84 -7.89
C SER A 104 -8.08 -14.96 -7.29
N ILE A 105 -8.83 -13.85 -7.24
CA ILE A 105 -10.24 -13.81 -6.84
C ILE A 105 -11.17 -13.79 -8.07
N LYS A 106 -10.64 -13.36 -9.21
CA LYS A 106 -11.29 -13.27 -10.53
C LYS A 106 -10.29 -13.75 -11.59
N PRO A 107 -10.68 -13.96 -12.86
CA PRO A 107 -9.71 -14.10 -13.94
C PRO A 107 -8.71 -12.96 -13.90
N THR A 108 -7.42 -13.30 -13.83
CA THR A 108 -6.34 -12.36 -13.53
C THR A 108 -5.24 -12.48 -14.58
N ILE A 109 -4.68 -11.32 -14.97
CA ILE A 109 -3.51 -11.24 -15.84
C ILE A 109 -2.38 -10.61 -15.03
N ILE A 110 -1.26 -11.33 -14.93
CA ILE A 110 0.00 -10.84 -14.36
C ILE A 110 0.98 -10.59 -15.50
N LEU A 111 1.67 -9.46 -15.46
CA LEU A 111 2.83 -9.21 -16.31
C LEU A 111 4.08 -9.34 -15.46
N THR A 112 5.13 -9.90 -16.03
CA THR A 112 6.43 -10.01 -15.36
C THR A 112 7.50 -9.26 -16.12
N ILE A 113 8.31 -8.48 -15.40
CA ILE A 113 9.48 -7.77 -15.95
C ILE A 113 10.72 -8.24 -15.20
N ASN A 114 11.72 -8.72 -15.93
CA ASN A 114 12.95 -9.23 -15.33
C ASN A 114 13.72 -8.14 -14.54
N SER A 115 14.32 -8.53 -13.41
CA SER A 115 15.07 -7.60 -12.55
C SER A 115 16.23 -6.89 -13.26
N ASP A 116 16.95 -7.59 -14.13
CA ASP A 116 18.14 -7.05 -14.80
C ASP A 116 17.74 -5.98 -15.81
N LYS A 117 16.59 -6.19 -16.45
CA LYS A 117 15.98 -5.19 -17.31
C LYS A 117 15.50 -3.97 -16.52
N LEU A 118 14.88 -4.17 -15.36
CA LEU A 118 14.46 -3.05 -14.51
C LEU A 118 15.67 -2.20 -14.11
N ILE A 119 16.81 -2.84 -13.78
CA ILE A 119 18.07 -2.14 -13.53
C ILE A 119 18.48 -1.34 -14.77
N LYS A 120 18.47 -1.96 -15.96
CA LYS A 120 18.81 -1.27 -17.21
C LYS A 120 17.91 -0.04 -17.47
N ILE A 121 16.59 -0.19 -17.34
CA ILE A 121 15.64 0.92 -17.49
C ILE A 121 15.94 2.00 -16.45
N SER A 122 16.21 1.64 -15.20
CA SER A 122 16.57 2.58 -14.14
C SER A 122 17.89 3.33 -14.44
N THR A 123 18.86 2.69 -15.09
CA THR A 123 20.11 3.37 -15.50
C THR A 123 19.91 4.31 -16.68
N GLU A 124 18.99 3.99 -17.60
CA GLU A 124 18.73 4.78 -18.81
C GLU A 124 17.68 5.88 -18.57
N ASN A 125 16.82 5.72 -17.56
CA ASN A 125 15.70 6.63 -17.28
C ASN A 125 15.66 7.04 -15.80
N LYS A 126 16.17 8.24 -15.52
CA LYS A 126 16.18 8.84 -14.18
C LYS A 126 14.79 8.93 -13.56
N THR A 127 13.78 9.30 -14.35
CA THR A 127 12.39 9.44 -13.89
C THR A 127 11.83 8.11 -13.39
N PHE A 128 12.07 7.03 -14.14
CA PHE A 128 11.67 5.68 -13.72
C PHE A 128 12.37 5.25 -12.41
N LEU A 129 13.67 5.50 -12.29
CA LEU A 129 14.43 5.23 -11.07
C LEU A 129 13.85 6.00 -9.87
N GLU A 130 13.61 7.31 -10.01
CA GLU A 130 13.00 8.11 -8.95
C GLU A 130 11.64 7.59 -8.53
N ASN A 131 10.79 7.16 -9.48
CA ASN A 131 9.49 6.58 -9.17
C ASN A 131 9.60 5.24 -8.46
N LEU A 132 10.56 4.40 -8.84
CA LEU A 132 10.82 3.14 -8.16
C LEU A 132 11.24 3.38 -6.71
N LEU A 133 12.16 4.33 -6.48
CA LEU A 133 12.60 4.73 -5.15
C LEU A 133 11.44 5.31 -4.33
N LYS A 134 10.63 6.21 -4.91
CA LYS A 134 9.42 6.74 -4.25
C LYS A 134 8.43 5.63 -3.88
N ASN A 135 8.23 4.63 -4.73
CA ASN A 135 7.36 3.49 -4.44
C ASN A 135 7.87 2.69 -3.23
N ILE A 136 9.18 2.46 -3.14
CA ILE A 136 9.80 1.77 -2.02
C ILE A 136 9.71 2.62 -0.75
N SER A 137 10.05 3.91 -0.81
CA SER A 137 9.97 4.82 0.33
C SER A 137 8.56 4.92 0.90
N LYS A 138 7.52 5.06 0.06
CA LYS A 138 6.12 5.02 0.51
C LYS A 138 5.78 3.77 1.32
N LYS A 139 6.32 2.60 0.93
CA LYS A 139 6.12 1.34 1.66
C LYS A 139 6.88 1.32 2.99
N ILE A 140 8.09 1.85 3.02
CA ILE A 140 8.90 1.96 4.25
C ILE A 140 8.22 2.91 5.25
N ASP A 141 7.73 4.06 4.79
CA ASP A 141 6.99 5.01 5.64
C ASP A 141 5.74 4.37 6.22
N PHE A 142 4.95 3.68 5.40
CA PHE A 142 3.76 2.95 5.86
C PHE A 142 4.10 1.88 6.91
N LEU A 143 5.16 1.09 6.69
CA LEU A 143 5.60 0.08 7.66
C LEU A 143 6.11 0.71 8.96
N SER A 144 6.82 1.83 8.87
CA SER A 144 7.35 2.56 10.03
C SER A 144 6.23 3.15 10.89
N GLN A 145 5.20 3.73 10.25
CA GLN A 145 3.99 4.18 10.93
C GLN A 145 3.26 3.02 11.61
N LYS A 146 3.13 1.87 10.93
CA LYS A 146 2.47 0.69 11.50
C LYS A 146 3.25 0.12 12.70
N LEU A 147 4.59 0.12 12.64
CA LEU A 147 5.44 -0.30 13.75
C LEU A 147 5.25 0.63 14.95
N TRP A 148 5.28 1.94 14.72
CA TRP A 148 5.09 2.94 15.77
C TRP A 148 3.71 2.83 16.42
N LEU A 149 2.64 2.70 15.62
CA LEU A 149 1.27 2.46 16.11
C LEU A 149 1.13 1.13 16.89
N SER A 150 1.96 0.13 16.59
CA SER A 150 1.97 -1.14 17.32
C SER A 150 2.71 -1.04 18.65
N SER A 151 3.62 -0.07 18.80
CA SER A 151 4.36 0.19 20.04
C SER A 151 3.56 0.96 21.08
N LEU A 152 2.52 1.69 20.65
CA LEU A 152 1.62 2.41 21.54
C LEU A 152 0.73 1.47 22.33
N LYS A 153 0.65 1.71 23.65
CA LYS A 153 0.00 0.83 24.63
C LYS A 153 -1.51 0.99 24.62
N THR A 154 -2.01 2.19 24.37
CA THR A 154 -3.45 2.48 24.44
C THR A 154 -4.03 2.96 23.11
N LEU A 155 -5.31 2.68 22.89
CA LEU A 155 -6.04 3.19 21.73
C LEU A 155 -6.10 4.73 21.73
N ARG A 156 -6.15 5.33 22.91
CA ARG A 156 -6.03 6.78 23.12
C ARG A 156 -4.75 7.34 22.51
N GLU A 157 -3.60 6.76 22.85
CA GLU A 157 -2.30 7.16 22.29
C GLU A 157 -2.30 7.04 20.76
N LYS A 158 -2.87 5.96 20.21
CA LYS A 158 -2.95 5.77 18.74
C LYS A 158 -3.76 6.86 18.07
N ILE A 159 -4.91 7.23 18.65
CA ILE A 159 -5.74 8.33 18.15
C ILE A 159 -4.97 9.65 18.22
N ILE A 160 -4.40 9.99 19.37
CA ILE A 160 -3.69 11.27 19.57
C ILE A 160 -2.53 11.40 18.58
N PHE A 161 -1.72 10.36 18.40
CA PHE A 161 -0.64 10.41 17.41
C PHE A 161 -1.15 10.61 16.00
N PHE A 162 -2.17 9.86 15.61
CA PHE A 162 -2.76 9.99 14.28
C PHE A 162 -3.26 11.42 14.06
N LEU A 163 -3.93 12.02 15.04
CA LEU A 163 -4.39 13.40 14.95
C LEU A 163 -3.22 14.39 14.81
N ILE A 164 -2.13 14.21 15.58
CA ILE A 164 -0.92 15.03 15.46
C ILE A 164 -0.28 14.92 14.08
N GLN A 165 -0.18 13.71 13.52
CA GLN A 165 0.33 13.53 12.16
C GLN A 165 -0.51 14.30 11.15
N GLN A 166 -1.83 14.19 11.24
CA GLN A 166 -2.74 14.92 10.34
C GLN A 166 -2.63 16.44 10.50
N MET A 167 -2.42 16.95 11.72
CA MET A 167 -2.18 18.38 11.95
C MET A 167 -0.90 18.85 11.25
N ASN A 168 0.16 18.06 11.34
CA ASN A 168 1.44 18.37 10.70
C ASN A 168 1.33 18.31 9.17
N GLU A 169 0.70 17.28 8.62
CA GLU A 169 0.49 17.15 7.17
C GLU A 169 -0.37 18.29 6.60
N GLN A 170 -1.38 18.73 7.35
CA GLN A 170 -2.29 19.80 6.91
C GLN A 170 -1.77 21.19 7.27
N ASN A 171 -0.64 21.31 7.97
CA ASN A 171 -0.14 22.55 8.56
C ASN A 171 -1.25 23.32 9.31
N ASN A 172 -2.11 22.61 10.04
CA ASN A 172 -3.26 23.17 10.72
C ASN A 172 -3.41 22.56 12.10
N ASP A 173 -3.37 23.41 13.11
CA ASP A 173 -3.40 23.00 14.51
C ASP A 173 -4.74 23.24 15.22
N LYS A 174 -5.74 23.78 14.52
CA LYS A 174 -7.07 24.03 15.05
C LYS A 174 -8.05 22.93 14.70
N PHE A 175 -7.93 22.38 13.50
CA PHE A 175 -8.79 21.30 13.06
C PHE A 175 -8.12 20.42 12.02
N ILE A 176 -8.57 19.17 11.97
CA ILE A 176 -8.15 18.17 11.02
C ILE A 176 -9.34 17.81 10.15
N GLN A 177 -9.12 17.82 8.83
CA GLN A 177 -10.02 17.14 7.91
C GLN A 177 -9.56 15.69 7.78
N MET A 178 -10.34 14.74 8.28
CA MET A 178 -10.06 13.31 8.15
C MET A 178 -10.15 12.91 6.67
N ASN A 179 -9.05 12.44 6.12
CA ASN A 179 -8.94 11.82 4.80
C ASN A 179 -9.25 10.31 4.82
N ILE A 180 -9.43 9.74 6.02
CA ILE A 180 -9.67 8.32 6.28
C ILE A 180 -10.94 8.15 7.11
N THR A 181 -11.72 7.12 6.80
CA THR A 181 -12.92 6.78 7.57
C THR A 181 -12.55 6.11 8.90
N VAL A 182 -13.47 6.12 9.87
CA VAL A 182 -13.29 5.38 11.15
C VAL A 182 -13.11 3.88 10.90
N GLU A 183 -13.73 3.34 9.84
CA GLU A 183 -13.60 1.95 9.45
C GLU A 183 -12.17 1.63 9.00
N GLU A 184 -11.61 2.43 8.10
CA GLU A 184 -10.23 2.27 7.63
C GLU A 184 -9.21 2.51 8.75
N LEU A 185 -9.46 3.49 9.62
CA LEU A 185 -8.61 3.76 10.78
C LEU A 185 -8.62 2.59 11.78
N SER A 186 -9.76 1.91 11.95
CA SER A 186 -9.85 0.71 12.81
C SER A 186 -8.98 -0.44 12.30
N LYS A 187 -8.92 -0.61 10.97
CA LYS A 187 -8.03 -1.57 10.31
C LYS A 187 -6.57 -1.18 10.47
N LEU A 188 -6.25 0.11 10.35
CA LEU A 188 -4.89 0.62 10.56
C LEU A 188 -4.40 0.35 11.99
N PHE A 189 -5.25 0.59 12.99
CA PHE A 189 -4.90 0.39 14.40
C PHE A 189 -4.97 -1.06 14.86
N GLY A 190 -5.58 -1.94 14.07
CA GLY A 190 -5.78 -3.36 14.39
C GLY A 190 -6.82 -3.58 15.49
N VAL A 191 -7.85 -2.72 15.57
CA VAL A 191 -8.87 -2.77 16.63
C VAL A 191 -10.28 -2.85 16.03
N ALA A 192 -11.25 -3.32 16.83
CA ALA A 192 -12.65 -3.32 16.43
C ALA A 192 -13.19 -1.88 16.33
N ARG A 193 -13.98 -1.60 15.28
CA ARG A 193 -14.61 -0.30 15.04
C ARG A 193 -15.35 0.28 16.27
N PRO A 194 -16.16 -0.48 17.04
CA PRO A 194 -16.83 0.06 18.22
C PRO A 194 -15.86 0.50 19.33
N SER A 195 -14.71 -0.18 19.47
CA SER A 195 -13.68 0.23 20.42
C SER A 195 -13.04 1.55 20.00
N LEU A 196 -12.74 1.72 18.70
CA LEU A 196 -12.24 2.99 18.17
C LEU A 196 -13.25 4.14 18.37
N SER A 197 -14.53 3.91 18.07
CA SER A 197 -15.58 4.91 18.31
C SER A 197 -15.68 5.31 19.77
N ARG A 198 -15.63 4.37 20.72
CA ARG A 198 -15.66 4.67 22.16
C ARG A 198 -14.47 5.53 22.59
N ALA A 199 -13.26 5.20 22.15
CA ALA A 199 -12.07 5.99 22.49
C ALA A 199 -12.10 7.41 21.89
N PHE A 200 -12.68 7.60 20.71
CA PHE A 200 -12.95 8.96 20.20
C PHE A 200 -13.94 9.70 21.10
N SER A 201 -15.05 9.06 21.50
CA SER A 201 -16.04 9.68 22.39
C SER A 201 -15.49 9.99 23.77
N GLU A 202 -14.56 9.18 24.31
CA GLU A 202 -13.84 9.50 25.55
C GLU A 202 -13.04 10.79 25.42
N LEU A 203 -12.28 10.96 24.33
CA LEU A 203 -11.54 12.20 24.04
C LEU A 203 -12.46 13.41 23.84
N GLU A 204 -13.66 13.21 23.28
CA GLU A 204 -14.69 14.27 23.17
C GLU A 204 -15.28 14.64 24.53
N ASN A 205 -15.63 13.65 25.35
CA ASN A 205 -16.19 13.85 26.69
C ASN A 205 -15.20 14.55 27.63
N GLU A 206 -13.90 14.30 27.45
CA GLU A 206 -12.83 15.01 28.16
C GLU A 206 -12.57 16.43 27.62
N GLY A 207 -13.23 16.84 26.54
CA GLY A 207 -13.05 18.15 25.93
C GLY A 207 -11.68 18.34 25.26
N ILE A 208 -11.02 17.27 24.84
CA ILE A 208 -9.73 17.32 24.14
C ILE A 208 -9.95 17.57 22.65
N ILE A 209 -10.99 16.95 22.08
CA ILE A 209 -11.41 17.11 20.68
C ILE A 209 -12.91 17.33 20.58
N CYS A 210 -13.36 17.77 19.39
CA CYS A 210 -14.77 17.78 19.01
C CYS A 210 -14.88 17.31 17.56
N LYS A 211 -15.59 16.20 17.32
CA LYS A 211 -15.66 15.54 16.01
C LYS A 211 -17.05 15.72 15.39
N ASN A 212 -17.07 16.42 14.24
CA ASN A 212 -18.26 16.62 13.41
C ASN A 212 -18.08 15.92 12.06
N GLY A 213 -18.63 14.71 11.94
CA GLY A 213 -18.46 13.88 10.74
C GLY A 213 -16.99 13.54 10.52
N ASN A 214 -16.41 14.04 9.42
CA ASN A 214 -15.01 13.87 9.04
C ASN A 214 -14.11 15.02 9.51
N ARG A 215 -14.63 16.01 10.23
CA ARG A 215 -13.84 17.11 10.77
C ARG A 215 -13.61 16.87 12.27
N VAL A 216 -12.36 16.99 12.72
CA VAL A 216 -11.99 16.91 14.14
C VAL A 216 -11.38 18.25 14.55
N ASN A 217 -12.04 18.99 15.43
CA ASN A 217 -11.50 20.20 16.02
C ASN A 217 -10.66 19.86 17.24
N ILE A 218 -9.52 20.53 17.39
CA ILE A 218 -8.59 20.35 18.51
C ILE A 218 -8.94 21.40 19.57
N ILE A 219 -9.38 20.95 20.74
CA ILE A 219 -9.83 21.84 21.81
C ILE A 219 -8.69 22.06 22.83
N ASP A 220 -8.01 20.98 23.25
CA ASP A 220 -6.86 21.06 24.15
C ASP A 220 -5.62 20.36 23.58
N LYS A 221 -4.76 21.17 22.94
CA LYS A 221 -3.48 20.73 22.36
C LYS A 221 -2.46 20.31 23.44
N LYS A 222 -2.57 20.80 24.68
CA LYS A 222 -1.61 20.44 25.74
C LYS A 222 -1.80 18.99 26.17
N SER A 223 -3.05 18.55 26.24
CA SER A 223 -3.43 17.17 26.57
C SER A 223 -3.12 16.15 25.45
N MET A 224 -2.70 16.61 24.27
CA MET A 224 -2.26 15.76 23.16
C MET A 224 -0.76 15.43 23.18
N LYS A 225 0.02 15.94 24.13
CA LYS A 225 1.48 15.71 24.14
C LYS A 225 1.82 14.29 24.59
N PHE A 226 2.76 13.67 23.90
CA PHE A 226 3.48 12.50 24.42
C PHE A 226 4.53 13.00 25.40
N ASN A 227 4.44 12.58 26.67
CA ASN A 227 5.58 12.63 27.57
C ASN A 227 6.50 11.48 27.14
N PHE A 228 7.64 11.82 26.53
CA PHE A 228 8.73 10.87 26.31
C PHE A 228 9.54 10.72 27.60
#